data_AF-A0A1M5A151-F1
#
_entry.id   AF-A0A1M5A151-F1
#
_cell.length_a   1.000
_cell.length_b   1.000
_cell.length_c   1.000
_cell.angle_alpha   90.00
_cell.angle_beta   90.00
_cell.angle_gamma   90.00
#
_symmetry.space_group_name_H-M   'P 1'
#
loop_
_entity.id
_entity.type
_entity.pdbx_description
1 polymer ?
#
loop_
_entity_poly.entity_id
_entity_poly.type
_entity_poly.pdbx_seq_one_letter_code
_entity_poly.pdbx_strand_id
1 'polypeptide(L)'
;MKKILMVTLLAAINFAGGAAAEEVITLESTVIGSQEQPKVLYIIPWKQTDSLQRLDSVLPQTVDDVFRHQEYSELQREMKLLQTDKTGN
;
A
#
# COMPACT_ATOMS: atom_id res chain seq x y z
N MET A 1 -78.39 -40.51 -34.54
CA MET A 1 -77.77 -40.18 -33.24
C MET A 1 -76.25 -40.25 -33.27
N LYS A 2 -75.64 -41.36 -33.71
CA LYS A 2 -74.17 -41.53 -33.77
C LYS A 2 -73.41 -40.51 -34.64
N LYS A 3 -74.03 -40.07 -35.76
CA LYS A 3 -73.46 -39.04 -36.65
C LYS A 3 -73.46 -37.64 -36.03
N ILE A 4 -74.49 -37.31 -35.24
CA ILE A 4 -74.58 -36.03 -34.53
C ILE A 4 -73.52 -35.99 -33.42
N LEU A 5 -73.39 -37.07 -32.65
CA LEU A 5 -72.33 -37.26 -31.64
C LEU A 5 -70.91 -37.09 -32.24
N MET A 6 -70.70 -37.59 -33.46
CA MET A 6 -69.41 -37.52 -34.12
C MET A 6 -69.08 -36.11 -34.62
N VAL A 7 -70.09 -35.34 -35.04
CA VAL A 7 -69.93 -33.93 -35.45
C VAL A 7 -69.66 -33.03 -34.25
N THR A 8 -70.34 -33.24 -33.11
CA THR A 8 -70.03 -32.51 -31.87
C THR A 8 -68.65 -32.86 -31.33
N LEU A 9 -68.21 -34.12 -31.44
CA LEU A 9 -66.86 -34.52 -31.04
C LEU A 9 -65.79 -33.87 -31.92
N LEU A 10 -66.02 -33.73 -33.23
CA LEU A 10 -65.08 -33.10 -34.15
C LEU A 10 -65.01 -31.57 -33.96
N ALA A 11 -66.13 -30.94 -33.61
CA ALA A 11 -66.16 -29.52 -33.26
C ALA A 11 -65.45 -29.20 -31.94
N ALA A 12 -65.53 -30.10 -30.94
CA ALA A 12 -64.86 -29.94 -29.66
C ALA A 12 -63.32 -29.99 -29.77
N ILE A 13 -62.78 -30.76 -30.71
CA ILE A 13 -61.32 -30.85 -30.92
C ILE A 13 -60.75 -29.55 -31.51
N ASN A 14 -61.52 -28.84 -32.35
CA ASN A 14 -61.08 -27.58 -32.95
C ASN A 14 -61.07 -26.41 -31.95
N PHE A 15 -61.83 -26.49 -30.86
CA PHE A 15 -61.88 -25.45 -29.84
C PHE A 15 -60.74 -25.55 -28.79
N ALA A 16 -60.01 -26.68 -28.76
CA ALA A 16 -58.92 -26.92 -27.81
C ALA A 16 -57.56 -26.31 -28.24
N GLY A 17 -57.47 -25.71 -29.44
CA GLY A 17 -56.22 -25.17 -30.00
C GLY A 17 -55.92 -23.70 -29.68
N GLY A 18 -56.73 -23.05 -28.84
CA GLY A 18 -56.57 -21.62 -28.53
C GLY A 18 -55.87 -21.37 -27.20
N ALA A 19 -54.74 -20.68 -27.26
CA ALA A 19 -54.00 -20.07 -26.13
C ALA A 19 -53.05 -20.98 -25.33
N ALA A 20 -52.04 -21.54 -26.00
CA ALA A 20 -50.72 -21.56 -25.38
C ALA A 20 -50.10 -20.18 -25.61
N ALA A 21 -50.40 -19.23 -24.71
CA ALA A 21 -49.69 -17.96 -24.70
C ALA A 21 -48.23 -18.27 -24.39
N GLU A 22 -47.37 -18.10 -25.38
CA GLU A 22 -45.92 -18.19 -25.20
C GLU A 22 -45.54 -17.07 -24.22
N GLU A 23 -45.22 -17.46 -22.98
CA GLU A 23 -44.78 -16.54 -21.95
C GLU A 23 -43.47 -15.92 -22.44
N VAL A 24 -43.53 -14.66 -22.90
CA VAL A 24 -42.35 -13.91 -23.34
C VAL A 24 -41.56 -13.56 -22.08
N ILE A 25 -40.65 -14.45 -21.70
CA ILE A 25 -39.73 -14.24 -20.58
C ILE A 25 -38.65 -13.26 -21.06
N THR A 26 -38.81 -11.98 -20.73
CA THR A 26 -37.76 -10.98 -20.93
C THR A 26 -36.66 -11.20 -19.90
N LEU A 27 -35.58 -11.85 -20.32
CA LEU A 27 -34.38 -12.04 -19.51
C LEU A 27 -33.62 -10.71 -19.41
N GLU A 28 -33.92 -9.90 -18.39
CA GLU A 28 -33.10 -8.74 -18.06
C GLU A 28 -31.81 -9.20 -17.36
N SER A 29 -30.69 -9.21 -18.10
CA SER A 29 -29.37 -9.45 -17.54
C SER A 29 -28.76 -8.11 -17.10
N THR A 30 -28.80 -7.82 -15.80
CA THR A 30 -28.01 -6.71 -15.25
C THR A 30 -26.56 -7.15 -15.12
N VAL A 31 -25.70 -6.66 -16.00
CA VAL A 31 -24.25 -6.91 -15.91
C VAL A 31 -23.68 -6.03 -14.80
N ILE A 32 -23.54 -6.60 -13.60
CA ILE A 32 -22.79 -5.96 -12.51
C ILE A 32 -21.31 -6.26 -12.76
N GLY A 33 -20.54 -5.23 -13.11
CA GLY A 33 -19.08 -5.32 -13.24
C GLY A 33 -18.41 -5.67 -11.90
N SER A 34 -17.11 -5.96 -11.93
CA SER A 34 -16.34 -6.27 -10.71
C SER A 34 -16.40 -5.10 -9.73
N GLN A 35 -17.09 -5.31 -8.59
CA GLN A 35 -17.15 -4.35 -7.49
C GLN A 35 -15.94 -4.55 -6.58
N GLU A 36 -14.73 -4.36 -7.12
CA GLU A 36 -13.53 -4.41 -6.29
C GLU A 36 -13.61 -3.29 -5.24
N GLN A 37 -13.53 -3.69 -3.98
CA GLN A 37 -13.61 -2.79 -2.85
C GLN A 37 -12.46 -1.78 -2.93
N PRO A 38 -12.72 -0.45 -2.88
CA PRO A 38 -11.66 0.53 -2.91
C PRO A 38 -10.79 0.38 -1.65
N LYS A 39 -9.49 0.12 -1.82
CA LYS A 39 -8.54 0.04 -0.71
C LYS A 39 -8.07 1.45 -0.37
N VAL A 40 -8.21 1.85 0.89
CA VAL A 40 -7.75 3.15 1.39
C VAL A 40 -6.26 3.07 1.72
N LEU A 41 -5.42 3.75 0.93
CA LEU A 41 -3.99 3.88 1.19
C LEU A 41 -3.72 5.14 2.04
N TYR A 42 -3.16 4.95 3.23
CA TYR A 42 -2.67 6.06 4.06
C TYR A 42 -1.16 6.20 3.90
N ILE A 43 -0.72 7.29 3.27
CA ILE A 43 0.69 7.63 3.12
C ILE A 43 1.08 8.55 4.27
N ILE A 44 1.98 8.10 5.14
CA ILE A 44 2.56 8.95 6.19
C ILE A 44 3.76 9.68 5.58
N PRO A 45 3.79 11.02 5.61
CA PRO A 45 4.93 11.76 5.11
C PRO A 45 6.15 11.51 5.99
N TRP A 46 7.29 11.20 5.36
CA TRP A 46 8.56 11.15 6.06
C TRP A 46 8.91 12.54 6.60
N LYS A 47 9.04 12.65 7.92
CA LYS A 47 9.46 13.91 8.56
C LYS A 47 10.96 14.05 8.38
N GLN A 48 11.39 14.98 7.54
CA GLN A 48 12.80 15.36 7.49
C GLN A 48 13.20 15.97 8.83
N THR A 49 14.35 15.56 9.35
CA THR A 49 14.92 16.13 10.57
C THR A 49 15.77 17.35 10.19
N ASP A 50 15.42 18.51 10.73
CA ASP A 50 16.19 19.75 10.54
C ASP A 50 17.55 19.73 11.29
N SER A 51 17.87 18.61 11.97
CA SER A 51 18.92 18.56 12.98
C SER A 51 20.29 18.10 12.50
N LEU A 52 20.44 17.65 11.24
CA LEU A 52 21.75 17.16 10.75
C LEU A 52 22.79 18.28 10.66
N GLN A 53 22.37 19.50 10.30
CA GLN A 53 23.27 20.66 10.18
C GLN A 53 23.98 21.04 11.48
N ARG A 54 23.39 20.76 12.64
CA ARG A 54 24.04 21.06 13.93
C ARG A 54 25.09 20.01 14.30
N LEU A 55 24.83 18.74 14.00
CA LEU A 55 25.73 17.63 14.31
C LEU A 55 27.03 17.72 13.50
N ASP A 56 26.92 18.07 12.22
CA ASP A 56 28.08 18.17 11.32
C ASP A 56 29.05 19.32 11.68
N SER A 57 28.57 20.33 12.42
CA SER A 57 29.39 21.51 12.74
C SER A 57 30.35 21.33 13.93
N VAL A 58 30.03 20.47 14.90
CA VAL A 58 30.79 20.34 16.16
C VAL A 58 31.57 19.03 16.25
N LEU A 59 31.01 17.95 15.68
CA LEU A 59 31.62 16.62 15.79
C LEU A 59 33.00 16.52 15.12
N PRO A 60 33.22 17.03 13.89
CA PRO A 60 34.52 16.88 13.24
C PRO A 60 35.64 17.61 13.98
N GLN A 61 35.38 18.84 14.43
CA GLN A 61 36.38 19.66 15.13
C GLN A 61 36.79 19.06 16.48
N THR A 62 35.83 18.50 17.22
CA THR A 62 36.11 17.90 18.53
C THR A 62 36.86 16.57 18.39
N VAL A 63 36.53 15.78 17.36
CA VAL A 63 37.19 14.49 17.12
C VAL A 63 38.62 14.70 16.63
N ASP A 64 38.86 15.66 15.75
CA ASP A 64 40.21 15.95 15.25
C ASP A 64 41.15 16.48 16.34
N ASP A 65 40.65 17.23 17.33
CA ASP A 65 41.47 17.73 18.44
C ASP A 65 41.87 16.60 19.41
N VAL A 66 40.92 15.70 19.74
CA VAL A 66 41.16 14.60 20.69
C VAL A 66 41.93 13.44 20.06
N PHE A 67 41.69 13.15 18.78
CA PHE A 67 42.28 12.01 18.08
C PHE A 67 43.28 12.45 16.99
N ARG A 68 43.88 13.64 17.12
CA ARG A 68 44.93 14.08 16.20
C ARG A 68 46.05 13.05 16.17
N HIS A 69 46.53 12.75 14.97
CA HIS A 69 47.74 11.96 14.81
C HIS A 69 48.90 12.64 15.54
N GLN A 70 49.51 11.94 16.50
CA GLN A 70 50.67 12.43 17.25
C GLN A 70 51.83 11.45 17.09
N GLU A 71 52.96 11.96 16.64
CA GLU A 71 54.18 11.17 16.50
C GLU A 71 54.83 10.93 17.86
N TYR A 72 55.45 9.76 18.03
CA TYR A 72 56.08 9.37 19.30
C TYR A 72 57.13 10.38 19.78
N SER A 73 57.88 10.98 18.85
CA SER A 73 58.90 11.99 19.15
C SER A 73 58.32 13.31 19.66
N GLU A 74 57.12 13.69 19.20
CA GLU A 74 56.41 14.88 19.67
C GLU A 74 55.88 14.67 21.09
N LEU A 75 55.27 13.52 21.34
CA LEU A 75 54.80 13.14 22.68
C LEU A 75 55.93 13.14 23.72
N GLN A 76 57.10 12.57 23.36
CA GLN A 76 58.26 12.58 24.25
C GLN A 76 58.75 14.00 24.58
N ARG A 77 58.67 14.92 23.61
CA ARG A 77 59.05 16.32 23.80
C ARG A 77 58.07 17.03 24.74
N GLU A 78 56.77 16.84 24.54
CA GLU A 78 55.72 17.40 25.39
C GLU A 78 55.84 16.91 26.83
N MET A 79 56.01 15.60 27.03
CA MET A 79 56.28 15.00 28.33
C MET A 79 57.47 15.64 29.04
N LYS A 80 58.57 15.89 28.32
CA LYS A 80 59.76 16.54 28.88
C LYS A 80 59.51 17.99 29.27
N LEU A 81 58.76 18.74 28.46
CA LEU A 81 58.37 20.12 28.79
C LEU A 81 57.54 20.15 30.07
N LEU A 82 56.47 19.34 30.15
CA LEU A 82 55.60 19.27 31.32
C LEU A 82 56.34 18.84 32.60
N GLN A 83 57.32 17.94 32.49
CA GLN A 83 58.18 17.54 33.62
C GLN A 83 59.12 18.66 34.07
N THR A 84 59.60 19.47 33.13
CA THR A 84 60.48 20.62 33.41
C THR A 84 59.68 21.74 34.09
N ASP A 85 58.48 22.05 33.60
CA ASP A 85 57.59 23.04 34.21
C ASP A 85 57.18 22.66 35.62
N LYS A 86 57.01 21.35 35.89
CA LYS A 86 56.70 20.82 37.23
C LYS A 86 57.88 20.88 38.21
N THR A 87 59.12 20.92 37.71
CA THR A 87 60.33 21.00 38.56
C THR A 87 60.88 22.42 38.70
N GLY A 88 60.39 23.36 37.88
CA GLY A 88 60.74 24.79 37.92
C GLY A 88 59.83 25.69 38.77
N ASN A 89 58.91 25.11 39.54
CA ASN A 89 58.02 25.77 40.50
C ASN A 89 58.02 24.97 41.81
#